data_AF-B3E989-F1
#
_entry.id   AF-B3E989-F1
#
_cell.length_a   1.000
_cell.length_b   1.000
_cell.length_c   1.000
_cell.angle_alpha   90.00
_cell.angle_beta   90.00
_cell.angle_gamma   90.00
#
_symmetry.space_group_name_H-M   'P 1'
#
loop_
_entity.id
_entity.type
_entity.pdbx_description
1 polymer ?
#
loop_
_entity_poly.entity_id
_entity_poly.type
_entity_poly.pdbx_seq_one_letter_code
_entity_poly.pdbx_strand_id
1 'polypeptide(L)'
;MPCRSHWASLRFRHAYLTLSYSLMFAVRTPDYEVNRAFWFDGHYAGNKLYSDEFMVEITPPKADTGWSVRYRWGSSGQTIQQAVLSSDEQGRAVVSVAFASNQAPGIAGVLRFVISPLS
;
A
#
# COMPACT_ATOMS: atom_id res chain seq x y z
N MET A 1 -1.78 45.25 42.22
CA MET A 1 -2.43 44.01 41.74
C MET A 1 -1.67 43.52 40.52
N PRO A 2 -0.97 42.37 40.52
CA PRO A 2 -0.33 41.88 39.30
C PRO A 2 -1.26 40.89 38.56
N CYS A 3 -1.48 41.16 37.28
CA CYS A 3 -2.17 40.30 36.33
C CYS A 3 -1.30 39.07 36.05
N ARG A 4 -1.77 37.86 36.38
CA ARG A 4 -1.11 36.60 36.03
C ARG A 4 -1.55 36.18 34.63
N SER A 5 -0.64 36.25 33.67
CA SER A 5 -0.80 35.60 32.37
C SER A 5 -0.63 34.09 32.54
N HIS A 6 -1.72 33.35 32.40
CA HIS A 6 -1.69 31.89 32.25
C HIS A 6 -1.29 31.57 30.81
N TRP A 7 -0.08 31.04 30.64
CA TRP A 7 0.33 30.41 29.39
C TRP A 7 -0.27 29.01 29.33
N ALA A 8 -1.17 28.77 28.38
CA ALA A 8 -1.59 27.42 28.03
C ALA A 8 -0.43 26.72 27.30
N SER A 9 0.32 25.88 28.02
CA SER A 9 1.29 24.98 27.41
C SER A 9 0.54 23.84 26.72
N LEU A 10 0.35 23.94 25.40
CA LEU A 10 -0.12 22.82 24.58
C LEU A 10 1.03 21.80 24.44
N ARG A 11 1.05 20.80 25.33
CA ARG A 11 1.96 19.67 25.17
C ARG A 11 1.39 18.72 24.11
N PHE A 12 1.93 18.76 22.90
CA PHE A 12 1.70 17.70 21.92
C PHE A 12 2.36 16.40 22.44
N ARG A 13 1.57 15.52 23.03
CA ARG A 13 1.98 14.13 23.27
C ARG A 13 1.98 13.42 21.92
N HIS A 14 3.13 12.86 21.53
CA HIS A 14 3.34 11.89 20.44
C HIS A 14 2.08 11.57 19.64
N ALA A 15 1.97 12.15 18.44
CA ALA A 15 0.82 11.94 17.58
C ALA A 15 0.79 10.46 17.15
N TYR A 16 -0.03 9.64 17.83
CA TYR A 16 -0.37 8.25 17.45
C TYR A 16 -1.26 8.24 16.20
N LEU A 17 -0.83 8.90 15.13
CA LEU A 17 -1.63 9.02 13.93
C LEU A 17 -1.54 7.72 13.15
N THR A 18 -2.70 7.10 12.91
CA THR A 18 -2.84 6.05 11.91
C THR A 18 -2.53 6.66 10.54
N LEU A 19 -1.59 6.05 9.81
CA LEU A 19 -1.37 6.37 8.40
C LEU A 19 -2.36 5.55 7.58
N SER A 20 -3.15 6.23 6.74
CA SER A 20 -3.96 5.59 5.70
C SER A 20 -3.41 5.98 4.34
N TYR A 21 -3.19 5.01 3.47
CA TYR A 21 -2.69 5.20 2.12
C TYR A 21 -3.51 4.37 1.14
N SER A 22 -3.97 5.01 0.06
CA SER A 22 -4.64 4.34 -1.05
C SER A 22 -3.87 4.56 -2.35
N LEU A 23 -3.91 3.54 -3.21
CA LEU A 23 -3.34 3.58 -4.55
C LEU A 23 -4.24 2.82 -5.53
N MET A 24 -4.17 3.20 -6.81
CA MET A 24 -4.70 2.40 -7.91
C MET A 24 -3.53 1.69 -8.58
N PHE A 25 -3.52 0.36 -8.54
CA PHE A 25 -2.47 -0.45 -9.16
C PHE A 25 -3.00 -1.08 -10.44
N ALA A 26 -2.37 -0.76 -11.57
CA ALA A 26 -2.75 -1.31 -12.87
C ALA A 26 -1.51 -1.74 -13.65
N VAL A 27 -1.55 -2.95 -14.20
CA VAL A 27 -0.52 -3.52 -15.08
C VAL A 27 -1.13 -3.73 -16.45
N ARG A 28 -0.41 -3.31 -17.49
CA ARG A 28 -0.82 -3.48 -18.89
C ARG A 28 0.20 -4.35 -19.60
N THR A 29 -0.26 -5.09 -20.62
CA THR A 29 0.64 -5.72 -21.57
C THR A 29 1.44 -4.62 -22.27
N PRO A 30 2.78 -4.73 -22.36
CA PRO A 30 3.54 -3.81 -23.18
C PRO A 30 3.12 -3.94 -24.65
N ASP A 31 3.00 -2.81 -25.33
CA ASP A 31 2.85 -2.81 -26.77
C ASP A 31 4.21 -3.20 -27.37
N TYR A 32 4.26 -4.27 -28.15
CA TYR A 32 5.46 -4.68 -28.86
C TYR A 32 5.20 -4.80 -30.35
N GLU A 33 6.12 -4.23 -31.13
CA GLU A 33 6.14 -4.28 -32.59
C GLU A 33 7.20 -5.30 -33.01
N VAL A 34 6.79 -6.41 -33.63
CA VAL A 34 7.73 -7.39 -34.18
C VAL A 34 7.90 -7.11 -35.67
N ASN A 35 9.13 -6.77 -36.09
CA ASN A 35 9.51 -6.55 -37.49
C ASN A 35 8.66 -5.51 -38.26
N ARG A 36 8.22 -4.43 -37.60
CA ARG A 36 7.36 -3.39 -38.21
C ARG A 36 6.04 -3.90 -38.81
N ALA A 37 5.61 -5.10 -38.40
CA ALA A 37 4.34 -5.67 -38.79
C ALA A 37 3.42 -5.69 -37.57
N PHE A 38 2.18 -5.26 -37.76
CA PHE A 38 1.13 -5.42 -36.76
C PHE A 38 0.57 -6.83 -36.88
N TRP A 39 0.68 -7.62 -35.80
CA TRP A 39 0.25 -9.01 -35.77
C TRP A 39 -1.13 -9.08 -35.11
N PHE A 40 -2.16 -9.40 -35.90
CA PHE A 40 -3.54 -9.48 -35.42
C PHE A 40 -3.81 -10.69 -34.53
N ASP A 41 -3.04 -11.77 -34.70
CA ASP A 41 -3.33 -13.07 -34.08
C ASP A 41 -2.39 -13.32 -32.90
N GLY A 42 -2.93 -13.53 -31.69
CA GLY A 42 -2.17 -13.86 -30.48
C GLY A 42 -1.68 -12.68 -29.64
N HIS A 43 -2.03 -11.44 -30.01
CA HIS A 43 -1.65 -10.25 -29.27
C HIS A 43 -2.72 -9.82 -28.25
N TYR A 44 -2.31 -9.67 -26.99
CA TYR A 44 -3.09 -8.97 -25.95
C TYR A 44 -2.69 -7.50 -25.84
N ALA A 45 -2.35 -6.88 -26.98
CA ALA A 45 -1.92 -5.48 -27.05
C ALA A 45 -3.01 -4.56 -26.46
N GLY A 46 -2.60 -3.60 -25.64
CA GLY A 46 -3.50 -2.66 -24.97
C GLY A 46 -4.38 -3.22 -23.84
N ASN A 47 -4.40 -4.54 -23.57
CA ASN A 47 -5.21 -5.10 -22.49
C ASN A 47 -4.57 -4.89 -21.10
N LYS A 48 -5.41 -4.65 -20.09
CA LYS A 48 -4.99 -4.64 -18.68
C LYS A 48 -4.82 -6.09 -18.20
N LEU A 49 -3.63 -6.44 -17.72
CA LEU A 49 -3.34 -7.73 -17.09
C LEU A 49 -3.81 -7.77 -15.63
N TYR A 50 -3.86 -6.59 -14.99
CA TYR A 50 -4.36 -6.41 -13.62
C TYR A 50 -4.80 -4.96 -13.42
N SER A 51 -5.84 -4.74 -12.62
CA SER A 51 -6.26 -3.41 -12.19
C SER A 51 -7.08 -3.55 -10.91
N ASP A 52 -6.61 -2.95 -9.82
CA ASP A 52 -7.34 -2.92 -8.56
C ASP A 52 -7.00 -1.67 -7.75
N GLU A 53 -7.89 -1.30 -6.85
CA GLU A 53 -7.62 -0.32 -5.81
C GLU A 53 -7.01 -1.06 -4.61
N PHE A 54 -5.98 -0.48 -4.00
CA PHE A 54 -5.39 -1.00 -2.78
C PHE A 54 -5.42 0.08 -1.71
N MET A 55 -5.82 -0.29 -0.50
CA MET A 55 -5.80 0.58 0.67
C MET A 55 -5.10 -0.13 1.82
N VAL A 56 -4.20 0.57 2.50
CA VAL A 56 -3.51 0.11 3.71
C VAL A 56 -3.59 1.14 4.82
N GLU A 57 -3.85 0.66 6.03
CA GLU A 57 -3.86 1.43 7.26
C GLU A 57 -2.81 0.88 8.21
N ILE A 58 -1.91 1.74 8.65
CA ILE A 58 -0.82 1.40 9.57
C ILE A 58 -1.02 2.21 10.84
N THR A 59 -1.28 1.51 11.94
CA THR A 59 -1.48 2.12 13.26
C THR A 59 -0.28 1.79 14.16
N PRO A 60 0.39 2.82 14.73
CA PRO A 60 1.51 2.60 15.63
C PRO A 60 1.07 1.85 16.89
N PRO A 61 1.98 1.08 17.52
CA PRO A 61 1.71 0.38 18.77
C PRO A 61 1.29 1.35 19.88
N LYS A 62 0.32 0.95 20.71
CA LYS A 62 -0.01 1.63 21.97
C LYS A 62 0.65 0.86 23.10
N ALA A 63 1.63 1.45 23.77
CA ALA A 63 2.36 0.93 24.95
C ALA A 63 2.77 -0.56 24.87
N ASP A 64 1.81 -1.47 25.00
CA ASP A 64 1.97 -2.93 25.07
C ASP A 64 1.41 -3.68 23.85
N THR A 65 0.89 -2.98 22.82
CA THR A 65 0.43 -3.62 21.58
C THR A 65 1.52 -3.64 20.51
N GLY A 66 1.48 -4.61 19.60
CA GLY A 66 2.28 -4.54 18.36
C GLY A 66 1.74 -3.50 17.38
N TRP A 67 2.45 -3.33 16.26
CA TRP A 67 1.95 -2.59 15.10
C TRP A 67 0.69 -3.26 14.55
N SER A 68 -0.32 -2.47 14.19
CA SER A 68 -1.49 -2.98 13.48
C SER A 68 -1.45 -2.51 12.03
N VAL A 69 -1.41 -3.47 11.11
CA VAL A 69 -1.44 -3.21 9.66
C VAL A 69 -2.66 -3.89 9.08
N ARG A 70 -3.57 -3.08 8.56
CA ARG A 70 -4.81 -3.53 7.92
C ARG A 70 -4.77 -3.14 6.46
N TYR A 71 -5.28 -3.98 5.57
CA TYR A 71 -5.38 -3.64 4.17
C TYR A 71 -6.64 -4.21 3.54
N ARG A 72 -6.96 -3.71 2.36
CA ARG A 72 -7.99 -4.28 1.49
C ARG A 72 -7.64 -4.03 0.03
N TRP A 73 -8.11 -4.96 -0.79
CA TRP A 73 -8.22 -4.76 -2.24
C TRP A 73 -9.63 -4.24 -2.56
N GLY A 74 -9.77 -3.45 -3.61
CA GLY A 74 -11.08 -2.98 -4.09
C GLY A 74 -11.95 -4.18 -4.46
N SER A 75 -11.36 -5.17 -5.13
CA SER A 75 -12.01 -6.43 -5.50
C SER A 75 -12.49 -7.29 -4.32
N SER A 76 -11.94 -7.10 -3.11
CA SER A 76 -12.39 -7.83 -1.90
C SER A 76 -13.58 -7.16 -1.21
N GLY A 77 -14.14 -6.09 -1.78
CA GLY A 77 -15.27 -5.37 -1.20
C GLY A 77 -14.93 -4.78 0.18
N GLN A 78 -15.75 -5.09 1.18
CA GLN A 78 -15.59 -4.58 2.56
C GLN A 78 -14.71 -5.45 3.45
N THR A 79 -14.17 -6.56 2.92
CA THR A 79 -13.32 -7.45 3.71
C THR A 79 -11.96 -6.81 3.96
N ILE A 80 -11.64 -6.59 5.24
CA ILE A 80 -10.36 -6.05 5.70
C ILE A 80 -9.48 -7.20 6.17
N GLN A 81 -8.25 -7.24 5.69
CA GLN A 81 -7.24 -8.25 6.01
C GLN A 81 -6.17 -7.66 6.92
N GLN A 82 -5.58 -8.48 7.77
CA GLN A 82 -4.42 -8.09 8.59
C GLN A 82 -3.15 -8.47 7.84
N ALA A 83 -2.24 -7.52 7.65
CA ALA A 83 -0.91 -7.82 7.15
C ALA A 83 0.08 -8.03 8.31
N VAL A 84 1.10 -8.85 8.04
CA VAL A 84 2.23 -9.03 8.94
C VAL A 84 3.28 -7.96 8.61
N LEU A 85 3.71 -7.25 9.65
CA LEU A 85 4.88 -6.38 9.57
C LEU A 85 6.14 -7.25 9.73
N SER A 86 7.04 -7.20 8.76
CA SER A 86 8.34 -7.86 8.82
C SER A 86 9.46 -6.83 8.81
N SER A 87 10.70 -7.29 8.96
CA SER A 87 11.91 -6.49 8.78
C SER A 87 12.66 -6.95 7.54
N ASP A 88 13.23 -6.03 6.78
CA ASP A 88 14.15 -6.38 5.70
C ASP A 88 15.61 -6.53 6.17
N GLU A 89 16.51 -6.83 5.24
CA GLU A 89 17.94 -7.00 5.50
C GLU A 89 18.59 -5.74 6.11
N GLN A 90 17.99 -4.56 5.91
CA GLN A 90 18.44 -3.30 6.47
C GLN A 90 17.70 -2.94 7.77
N GLY A 91 16.89 -3.85 8.32
CA GLY A 91 16.12 -3.67 9.55
C GLY A 91 14.91 -2.75 9.40
N ARG A 92 14.52 -2.36 8.18
CA ARG A 92 13.36 -1.48 7.96
C ARG A 92 12.08 -2.27 8.06
N ALA A 93 11.04 -1.64 8.59
CA ALA A 93 9.71 -2.25 8.65
C ALA A 93 9.10 -2.38 7.25
N VAL A 94 8.57 -3.55 6.93
CA VAL A 94 8.04 -3.90 5.62
C VAL A 94 6.67 -4.55 5.73
N VAL A 95 5.78 -4.18 4.81
CA VAL A 95 4.49 -4.84 4.59
C VAL A 95 4.49 -5.43 3.19
N SER A 96 4.22 -6.73 3.09
CA SER A 96 4.14 -7.46 1.84
C SER A 96 2.71 -7.95 1.60
N VAL A 97 2.09 -7.55 0.49
CA VAL A 97 0.73 -7.97 0.14
C VAL A 97 0.71 -8.59 -1.25
N ALA A 98 0.23 -9.83 -1.33
CA ALA A 98 0.10 -10.53 -2.60
C ALA A 98 -1.07 -10.00 -3.44
N PHE A 99 -0.91 -10.02 -4.75
CA PHE A 99 -1.97 -9.81 -5.73
C PHE A 99 -1.91 -10.90 -6.80
N ALA A 100 -3.06 -11.22 -7.40
CA ALA A 100 -3.15 -12.13 -8.53
C ALA A 100 -4.36 -11.79 -9.40
N SER A 101 -4.21 -11.95 -10.71
CA SER A 101 -5.33 -12.00 -11.64
C SER A 101 -5.84 -13.44 -11.75
N ASN A 102 -7.16 -13.60 -11.73
CA ASN A 102 -7.83 -14.90 -11.93
C ASN A 102 -8.18 -15.14 -13.41
N GLN A 103 -7.68 -14.31 -14.33
CA GLN A 103 -7.95 -14.38 -15.77
C GLN A 103 -6.65 -14.63 -16.54
N ALA A 104 -6.73 -15.34 -17.67
CA ALA A 104 -5.61 -15.56 -18.57
C ALA A 104 -5.75 -14.67 -19.83
N PRO A 105 -4.71 -13.93 -20.23
CA PRO A 105 -3.43 -13.76 -19.53
C PRO A 105 -3.59 -12.89 -18.29
N GLY A 106 -2.78 -13.17 -17.27
CA GLY A 106 -2.82 -12.47 -16.00
C GLY A 106 -1.43 -12.35 -15.39
N ILE A 107 -1.34 -11.59 -14.31
CA ILE A 107 -0.13 -11.42 -13.52
C ILE A 107 -0.43 -11.69 -12.06
N ALA A 108 0.55 -12.23 -11.35
CA ALA A 108 0.55 -12.34 -9.91
C ALA A 108 1.90 -11.83 -9.36
N GLY A 109 1.90 -11.36 -8.12
CA GLY A 109 3.08 -10.80 -7.49
C GLY A 109 2.82 -10.30 -6.08
N VAL A 110 3.72 -9.46 -5.58
CA VAL A 110 3.67 -8.90 -4.23
C VAL A 110 3.94 -7.41 -4.29
N LEU A 111 3.06 -6.60 -3.71
CA LEU A 111 3.35 -5.21 -3.39
C LEU A 111 4.14 -5.17 -2.07
N ARG A 112 5.30 -4.50 -2.09
CA ARG A 112 6.20 -4.36 -0.94
C ARG A 112 6.27 -2.89 -0.52
N PHE A 113 5.71 -2.58 0.65
CA PHE A 113 5.75 -1.24 1.24
C PHE A 113 6.87 -1.20 2.29
N VAL A 114 7.81 -0.27 2.14
CA VAL A 114 8.85 0.00 3.12
C VAL A 114 8.44 1.19 3.95
N ILE A 115 8.37 1.03 5.26
CA ILE A 115 8.01 2.09 6.20
C ILE A 115 9.29 2.73 6.70
N SER A 116 9.42 4.03 6.47
CA SER A 116 10.53 4.83 6.96
C SER A 116 10.02 6.02 7.78
N PRO A 117 10.74 6.44 8.84
CA PRO A 117 10.45 7.71 9.50
C PRO A 117 10.65 8.87 8.52
N LEU A 118 9.92 9.96 8.73
CA LEU A 118 10.20 11.24 8.07
C LEU A 118 11.55 11.74 8.58
N SER A 119 12.51 11.92 7.67
CA SER A 119 13.85 12.47 7.93
C SER A 119 13.82 13.94 8.28
#